data_AF-A0A7Y3PML0-F1
#
_entry.id   AF-A0A7Y3PML0-F1
#
_cell.length_a   1.000
_cell.length_b   1.000
_cell.length_c   1.000
_cell.angle_alpha   90.00
_cell.angle_beta   90.00
_cell.angle_gamma   90.00
#
_symmetry.space_group_name_H-M   'P 1'
#
loop_
_entity.id
_entity.type
_entity.pdbx_description
1 polymer ?
#
loop_
_entity_poly.entity_id
_entity_poly.type
_entity_poly.pdbx_seq_one_letter_code
_entity_poly.pdbx_strand_id
1 'polypeptide(L)'
;MEFDDRQRRIRRSPLLFVAPLVLLILLTLVLLWEIVRSNITGDLARQWPWRLRLMDMNPLGALLAVALAAVFGRAQYARTVRPAMGWSSAWTVGDLGPDEPGWRVDVVNGGSQHAVVEETHYCFVPRGGEAGEWTDHAGLIRALADHGLVAGKDYYLQLTGPGFPLGAGGMRAGTYGRRFVDEIDQLRLRLRVTDAVGDSHERVMDLMRGARNERPGS
;
A
#
# COMPACT_ATOMS: atom_id res chain seq x y z
N MET A 1 -10.05 22.01 -2.54
CA MET A 1 -8.77 21.44 -2.07
C MET A 1 -8.56 20.11 -2.78
N GLU A 2 -7.62 20.06 -3.72
CA GLU A 2 -7.31 18.85 -4.50
C GLU A 2 -6.45 17.93 -3.63
N PHE A 3 -6.91 16.71 -3.34
CA PHE A 3 -6.12 15.72 -2.60
C PHE A 3 -5.43 14.79 -3.60
N ASP A 4 -4.18 14.38 -3.30
CA ASP A 4 -3.47 13.46 -4.18
C ASP A 4 -4.06 12.05 -4.08
N ASP A 5 -4.73 11.61 -5.14
CA ASP A 5 -5.29 10.26 -5.23
C ASP A 5 -4.26 9.22 -5.69
N ARG A 6 -3.03 9.62 -6.03
CA ARG A 6 -2.02 8.69 -6.54
C ARG A 6 -1.63 7.69 -5.46
N GLN A 7 -1.49 6.43 -5.89
CA GLN A 7 -0.90 5.40 -5.06
C GLN A 7 0.59 5.68 -4.83
N ARG A 8 0.99 5.72 -3.56
CA ARG A 8 2.37 5.93 -3.12
C ARG A 8 2.89 4.70 -2.40
N ARG A 9 4.17 4.38 -2.57
CA ARG A 9 4.85 3.36 -1.76
C ARG A 9 5.45 4.04 -0.53
N ILE A 10 5.05 3.61 0.67
CA ILE A 10 5.45 4.23 1.93
C ILE A 10 6.70 3.58 2.52
N ARG A 11 6.76 2.25 2.49
CA ARG A 11 7.83 1.50 3.16
C ARG A 11 8.24 0.28 2.34
N ARG A 12 9.53 -0.05 2.38
CA ARG A 12 10.05 -1.34 1.91
C ARG A 12 10.24 -2.30 3.08
N SER A 13 10.00 -3.58 2.86
CA SER A 13 10.27 -4.60 3.88
C SER A 13 11.74 -4.57 4.30
N PRO A 14 12.07 -4.27 5.58
CA PRO A 14 13.46 -4.17 6.01
C PRO A 14 14.18 -5.51 5.91
N LEU A 15 13.57 -6.60 6.38
CA LEU A 15 14.19 -7.93 6.37
C LEU A 15 14.47 -8.42 4.95
N LEU A 16 13.48 -8.33 4.07
CA LEU A 16 13.56 -8.95 2.75
C LEU A 16 14.30 -8.07 1.72
N PHE A 17 14.47 -6.75 1.98
CA PHE A 17 15.21 -5.84 1.10
C PHE A 17 16.59 -5.48 1.64
N VAL A 18 16.68 -5.12 2.92
CA VAL A 18 17.93 -4.58 3.49
C VAL A 18 18.95 -5.68 3.70
N ALA A 19 18.56 -6.87 4.17
CA ALA A 19 19.54 -7.92 4.45
C ALA A 19 20.31 -8.39 3.19
N PRO A 20 19.66 -8.70 2.04
CA PRO A 20 20.38 -9.06 0.82
C PRO A 20 21.24 -7.91 0.28
N LEU A 21 20.77 -6.66 0.40
CA LEU A 21 21.52 -5.49 -0.04
C LEU A 21 22.77 -5.25 0.81
N VAL A 22 22.64 -5.34 2.14
CA VAL A 22 23.77 -5.23 3.07
C VAL A 22 24.78 -6.34 2.82
N LEU A 23 24.31 -7.58 2.64
CA LEU A 23 25.18 -8.70 2.29
C LEU A 23 25.94 -8.44 0.98
N LEU A 24 25.25 -7.95 -0.06
CA LEU A 24 25.88 -7.61 -1.34
C LEU A 24 26.95 -6.51 -1.19
N ILE A 25 26.67 -5.46 -0.41
CA ILE A 25 27.62 -4.38 -0.11
C ILE A 25 28.84 -4.93 0.62
N LEU A 26 28.63 -5.72 1.68
CA LEU A 26 29.72 -6.32 2.45
C LEU A 26 30.61 -7.21 1.58
N LEU A 27 30.01 -8.08 0.77
CA LEU A 27 30.75 -8.94 -0.15
C LEU A 27 31.54 -8.13 -1.20
N THR A 28 30.97 -7.02 -1.68
CA THR A 28 31.66 -6.12 -2.62
C THR A 28 32.86 -5.45 -1.95
N LEU A 29 32.73 -5.01 -0.70
CA LEU A 29 33.85 -4.45 0.07
C LEU A 29 34.95 -5.49 0.30
N VAL A 30 34.59 -6.74 0.61
CA VAL A 30 35.55 -7.85 0.73
C VAL A 30 36.26 -8.12 -0.60
N LEU A 31 35.54 -8.07 -1.72
CA LEU A 31 36.13 -8.23 -3.05
C LEU A 31 37.12 -7.12 -3.36
N LEU A 32 36.75 -5.86 -3.12
CA LEU A 32 37.64 -4.72 -3.32
C LEU A 32 38.90 -4.85 -2.47
N TRP A 33 38.76 -5.26 -1.20
CA TRP A 33 39.88 -5.56 -0.32
C TRP A 33 40.81 -6.63 -0.91
N GLU A 34 40.26 -7.77 -1.33
CA GLU A 34 41.06 -8.88 -1.87
C GLU A 34 41.71 -8.51 -3.22
N ILE A 35 41.06 -7.67 -4.04
CA ILE A 35 41.67 -7.13 -5.27
C ILE A 35 42.84 -6.22 -4.92
N VAL A 36 42.67 -5.24 -4.03
CA VAL A 36 43.76 -4.34 -3.63
C VAL A 36 44.91 -5.13 -3.02
N ARG A 37 44.61 -6.05 -2.10
CA ARG A 37 45.58 -6.93 -1.43
C ARG A 37 46.37 -7.78 -2.43
N SER A 38 45.70 -8.38 -3.43
CA SER A 38 46.36 -9.25 -4.42
C SER A 38 47.27 -8.50 -5.39
N ASN A 39 47.10 -7.18 -5.52
CA ASN A 39 47.97 -6.33 -6.33
C ASN A 39 49.18 -5.78 -5.57
N ILE A 40 49.23 -5.93 -4.24
CA ILE A 40 50.38 -5.48 -3.44
C ILE A 40 51.48 -6.52 -3.47
N THR A 41 52.70 -6.08 -3.83
CA THR A 41 53.88 -6.93 -3.97
C THR A 41 55.01 -6.47 -3.02
N GLY A 42 56.01 -7.32 -2.83
CA GLY A 42 57.17 -7.02 -1.99
C GLY A 42 56.91 -7.12 -0.47
N ASP A 43 57.74 -6.45 0.33
CA ASP A 43 57.70 -6.54 1.80
C ASP A 43 56.41 -5.97 2.40
N LEU A 44 55.73 -5.07 1.69
CA LEU A 44 54.42 -4.53 2.05
C LEU A 44 53.35 -5.62 2.17
N ALA A 45 53.39 -6.67 1.33
CA ALA A 45 52.40 -7.74 1.37
C ALA A 45 52.44 -8.57 2.67
N ARG A 46 53.56 -8.53 3.41
CA ARG A 46 53.76 -9.26 4.68
C ARG A 46 53.35 -8.43 5.90
N GLN A 47 53.16 -7.12 5.73
CA GLN A 47 52.81 -6.22 6.81
C GLN A 47 51.29 -6.23 7.05
N TRP A 48 50.90 -5.90 8.28
CA TRP A 48 49.50 -5.59 8.56
C TRP A 48 49.15 -4.26 7.88
N PRO A 49 47.98 -4.11 7.24
CA PRO A 49 46.84 -5.05 7.20
C PRO A 49 46.86 -6.06 6.04
N TRP A 50 47.80 -5.99 5.10
CA TRP A 50 47.81 -6.75 3.84
C TRP A 50 47.99 -8.26 3.97
N ARG A 51 48.47 -8.73 5.12
CA ARG A 51 48.52 -10.17 5.45
C ARG A 51 47.13 -10.77 5.70
N LEU A 52 46.11 -9.96 6.00
CA LEU A 52 44.77 -10.42 6.32
C LEU A 52 44.02 -10.88 5.06
N ARG A 53 43.78 -12.19 4.97
CA ARG A 53 42.92 -12.81 3.94
C ARG A 53 41.55 -13.04 4.55
N LEU A 54 40.54 -12.37 4.02
CA LEU A 54 39.16 -12.47 4.51
C LEU A 54 38.48 -13.70 3.91
N MET A 55 38.59 -13.89 2.59
CA MET A 55 37.92 -14.98 1.90
C MET A 55 38.59 -15.31 0.56
N ASP A 56 38.42 -16.54 0.11
CA ASP A 56 38.93 -16.98 -1.19
C ASP A 56 38.09 -16.43 -2.35
N MET A 57 38.73 -16.15 -3.49
CA MET A 57 38.06 -15.55 -4.66
C MET A 57 36.93 -16.42 -5.22
N ASN A 58 37.08 -17.74 -5.20
CA ASN A 58 36.06 -18.66 -5.70
C ASN A 58 34.75 -18.60 -4.89
N PRO A 59 34.74 -18.84 -3.55
CA PRO A 59 33.52 -18.70 -2.76
C PRO A 59 33.00 -17.26 -2.72
N LEU A 60 33.89 -16.25 -2.82
CA LEU A 60 33.47 -14.84 -2.90
C LEU A 60 32.70 -14.52 -4.17
N GLY A 61 33.19 -14.99 -5.32
CA GLY A 61 32.48 -14.86 -6.60
C GLY A 61 31.11 -15.54 -6.55
N ALA A 62 31.04 -16.75 -6.00
CA ALA A 62 29.78 -17.49 -5.86
C ALA A 62 28.77 -16.75 -4.96
N LEU A 63 29.21 -16.28 -3.77
CA LEU A 63 28.35 -15.54 -2.85
C LEU A 63 27.89 -14.20 -3.42
N LEU A 64 28.77 -13.48 -4.12
CA LEU A 64 28.40 -12.26 -4.85
C LEU A 64 27.34 -12.53 -5.91
N ALA A 65 27.51 -13.58 -6.72
CA ALA A 65 26.55 -13.94 -7.74
C ALA A 65 25.18 -14.26 -7.14
N VAL A 66 25.13 -15.02 -6.05
CA VAL A 66 23.88 -15.35 -5.33
C VAL A 66 23.24 -14.09 -4.73
N ALA A 67 24.02 -13.25 -4.04
CA ALA A 67 23.50 -12.00 -3.45
C ALA A 67 22.95 -11.05 -4.52
N LEU A 68 23.66 -10.92 -5.65
CA LEU A 68 23.25 -10.11 -6.79
C LEU A 68 21.95 -10.65 -7.40
N ALA A 69 21.88 -11.96 -7.65
CA ALA A 69 20.68 -12.63 -8.16
C ALA A 69 19.49 -12.46 -7.21
N ALA A 70 19.69 -12.56 -5.89
CA ALA A 70 18.65 -12.35 -4.90
C ALA A 70 18.12 -10.91 -4.91
N VAL A 71 19.00 -9.90 -4.98
CA VAL A 71 18.61 -8.49 -5.05
C VAL A 71 17.84 -8.19 -6.33
N PHE A 72 18.33 -8.64 -7.49
CA PHE A 72 17.64 -8.42 -8.76
C PHE A 72 16.32 -9.21 -8.84
N GLY A 73 16.32 -10.46 -8.41
CA GLY A 73 15.12 -11.30 -8.36
C GLY A 73 14.02 -10.67 -7.52
N ARG A 74 14.36 -10.17 -6.33
CA ARG A 74 13.42 -9.41 -5.50
C ARG A 74 12.94 -8.14 -6.21
N ALA A 75 13.83 -7.36 -6.82
CA ALA A 75 13.46 -6.13 -7.48
C ALA A 75 12.49 -6.37 -8.65
N GLN A 76 12.68 -7.45 -9.41
CA GLN A 76 11.75 -7.85 -10.48
C GLN A 76 10.42 -8.33 -9.88
N TYR A 77 10.46 -9.22 -8.90
CA TYR A 77 9.26 -9.75 -8.28
C TYR A 77 8.41 -8.66 -7.61
N ALA A 78 9.04 -7.71 -6.92
CA ALA A 78 8.37 -6.55 -6.32
C ALA A 78 7.65 -5.67 -7.36
N ARG A 79 8.15 -5.58 -8.60
CA ARG A 79 7.46 -4.86 -9.68
C ARG A 79 6.25 -5.64 -10.18
N THR A 80 6.34 -6.97 -10.27
CA THR A 80 5.25 -7.81 -10.78
C THR A 80 4.10 -7.95 -9.80
N VAL A 81 4.39 -7.96 -8.49
CA VAL A 81 3.36 -8.10 -7.44
C VAL A 81 2.87 -6.77 -6.88
N ARG A 82 3.33 -5.65 -7.45
CA ARG A 82 2.93 -4.32 -6.98
C ARG A 82 1.40 -4.21 -7.04
N PRO A 83 0.73 -3.85 -5.93
CA PRO A 83 -0.71 -3.66 -5.96
C PRO A 83 -1.05 -2.49 -6.87
N ALA A 84 -2.19 -2.60 -7.56
CA ALA A 84 -2.76 -1.50 -8.32
C ALA A 84 -4.12 -1.20 -7.69
N MET A 85 -4.10 -0.47 -6.57
CA MET A 85 -5.33 -0.13 -5.86
C MET A 85 -6.17 0.79 -6.73
N GLY A 86 -7.42 0.44 -6.93
CA GLY A 86 -8.42 1.22 -7.63
C GLY A 86 -9.74 1.18 -6.88
N TRP A 87 -10.75 1.82 -7.46
CA TRP A 87 -12.10 1.78 -6.95
C TRP A 87 -13.08 1.81 -8.13
N SER A 88 -14.24 1.23 -7.92
CA SER A 88 -15.39 1.30 -8.82
C SER A 88 -16.61 1.71 -8.02
N SER A 89 -17.55 2.36 -8.69
CA SER A 89 -18.76 2.82 -8.05
C SER A 89 -19.93 2.78 -9.02
N ALA A 90 -21.12 2.57 -8.48
CA ALA A 90 -22.35 2.65 -9.24
C ALA A 90 -23.53 2.84 -8.29
N TRP A 91 -24.60 3.45 -8.80
CA TRP A 91 -25.90 3.36 -8.13
C TRP A 91 -26.48 1.96 -8.31
N THR A 92 -26.82 1.33 -7.19
CA THR A 92 -27.40 -0.02 -7.14
C THR A 92 -28.59 -0.03 -6.19
N VAL A 93 -29.50 -0.99 -6.35
CA VAL A 93 -30.69 -1.16 -5.49
C VAL A 93 -30.51 -2.41 -4.63
N GLY A 94 -31.11 -2.44 -3.44
CA GLY A 94 -31.18 -3.64 -2.59
C GLY A 94 -30.21 -3.66 -1.40
N ASP A 95 -29.21 -2.77 -1.36
CA ASP A 95 -28.22 -2.75 -0.28
C ASP A 95 -28.69 -2.02 0.99
N LEU A 96 -29.51 -0.97 0.84
CA LEU A 96 -30.05 -0.17 1.96
C LEU A 96 -31.55 -0.46 2.20
N GLY A 97 -32.23 -0.95 1.18
CA GLY A 97 -33.63 -1.37 1.20
C GLY A 97 -34.03 -1.95 -0.16
N PRO A 98 -35.17 -2.67 -0.25
CA PRO A 98 -35.58 -3.40 -1.46
C PRO A 98 -35.65 -2.54 -2.72
N ASP A 99 -36.08 -1.28 -2.58
CA ASP A 99 -36.25 -0.33 -3.68
C ASP A 99 -35.44 0.96 -3.47
N GLU A 100 -34.51 0.96 -2.51
CA GLU A 100 -33.71 2.15 -2.20
C GLU A 100 -32.41 2.16 -3.00
N PRO A 101 -32.21 3.14 -3.90
CA PRO A 101 -30.96 3.29 -4.62
C PRO A 101 -29.87 3.77 -3.66
N GLY A 102 -28.76 3.06 -3.63
CA GLY A 102 -27.54 3.40 -2.91
C GLY A 102 -26.34 3.49 -3.84
N TRP A 103 -25.51 4.50 -3.64
CA TRP A 103 -24.21 4.64 -4.27
C TRP A 103 -23.26 3.60 -3.66
N ARG A 104 -23.03 2.50 -4.38
CA ARG A 104 -22.12 1.44 -3.97
C ARG A 104 -20.71 1.80 -4.40
N VAL A 105 -19.75 1.56 -3.51
CA VAL A 105 -18.33 1.75 -3.80
C VAL A 105 -17.57 0.48 -3.42
N ASP A 106 -16.83 -0.03 -4.38
CA ASP A 106 -15.94 -1.18 -4.22
C ASP A 106 -14.50 -0.73 -4.44
N VAL A 107 -13.60 -1.14 -3.56
CA VAL A 107 -12.16 -0.98 -3.70
C VAL A 107 -11.59 -2.23 -4.33
N VAL A 108 -10.75 -2.10 -5.34
CA VAL A 108 -10.18 -3.22 -6.08
C VAL A 108 -8.67 -3.18 -6.04
N ASN A 109 -8.04 -4.35 -6.14
CA ASN A 109 -6.63 -4.46 -6.45
C ASN A 109 -6.48 -5.08 -7.84
N GLY A 110 -6.13 -4.26 -8.82
CA GLY A 110 -5.81 -4.70 -10.18
C GLY A 110 -4.42 -5.32 -10.34
N GLY A 111 -3.67 -5.48 -9.25
CA GLY A 111 -2.39 -6.16 -9.25
C GLY A 111 -2.54 -7.67 -9.42
N SER A 112 -1.44 -8.34 -9.79
CA SER A 112 -1.42 -9.79 -10.07
C SER A 112 -1.53 -10.66 -8.82
N GLN A 113 -1.34 -10.09 -7.63
CA GLN A 113 -1.33 -10.77 -6.34
C GLN A 113 -2.22 -10.03 -5.34
N HIS A 114 -2.67 -10.76 -4.32
CA HIS A 114 -3.37 -10.15 -3.19
C HIS A 114 -2.46 -9.18 -2.44
N ALA A 115 -3.05 -8.10 -1.94
CA ALA A 115 -2.43 -7.22 -0.96
C ALA A 115 -3.22 -7.32 0.35
N VAL A 116 -2.56 -7.21 1.49
CA VAL A 116 -3.21 -7.33 2.79
C VAL A 116 -3.43 -5.94 3.35
N VAL A 117 -4.65 -5.62 3.76
CA VAL A 117 -4.96 -4.35 4.44
C VAL A 117 -4.14 -4.25 5.72
N GLU A 118 -3.36 -3.18 5.84
CA GLU A 118 -2.58 -2.86 7.04
C GLU A 118 -3.39 -1.91 7.92
N GLU A 119 -3.89 -0.82 7.34
CA GLU A 119 -4.63 0.23 8.04
C GLU A 119 -5.64 0.90 7.11
N THR A 120 -6.77 1.32 7.68
CA THR A 120 -7.81 2.12 7.02
C THR A 120 -8.12 3.35 7.86
N HIS A 121 -8.04 4.52 7.24
CA HIS A 121 -8.43 5.78 7.86
C HIS A 121 -9.42 6.52 6.96
N TYR A 122 -10.27 7.31 7.58
CA TYR A 122 -11.33 8.05 6.92
C TYR A 122 -11.25 9.52 7.26
N CYS A 123 -11.58 10.37 6.29
CA CYS A 123 -11.74 11.81 6.49
C CYS A 123 -13.08 12.20 5.90
N PHE A 124 -13.95 12.68 6.77
CA PHE A 124 -15.32 13.10 6.47
C PHE A 124 -15.33 14.59 6.10
N VAL A 125 -15.99 14.94 4.99
CA VAL A 125 -16.17 16.33 4.55
C VAL A 125 -17.67 16.60 4.33
N PRO A 126 -18.35 17.25 5.30
CA PRO A 126 -19.76 17.61 5.17
C PRO A 126 -19.97 18.63 4.06
N ARG A 127 -21.20 18.68 3.54
CA ARG A 127 -21.55 19.61 2.47
C ARG A 127 -21.42 21.06 2.90
N GLY A 128 -20.65 21.83 2.14
CA GLY A 128 -20.37 23.23 2.44
C GLY A 128 -19.57 23.47 3.73
N GLY A 129 -19.01 22.43 4.33
CA GLY A 129 -18.17 22.52 5.52
C GLY A 129 -16.71 22.19 5.24
N GLU A 130 -15.91 22.18 6.31
CA GLU A 130 -14.48 21.87 6.25
C GLU A 130 -14.21 20.38 6.42
N ALA A 131 -13.05 19.93 5.93
CA ALA A 131 -12.63 18.56 6.12
C ALA A 131 -12.33 18.27 7.60
N GLY A 132 -12.94 17.23 8.15
CA GLY A 132 -12.66 16.74 9.49
C GLY A 132 -11.29 16.05 9.59
N GLU A 133 -10.92 15.68 10.82
CA GLU A 133 -9.69 14.95 11.08
C GLU A 133 -9.73 13.53 10.50
N TRP A 134 -8.54 12.99 10.21
CA TRP A 134 -8.41 11.59 9.83
C TRP A 134 -8.65 10.70 11.05
N THR A 135 -9.56 9.75 10.93
CA THR A 135 -9.95 8.84 12.01
C THR A 135 -10.06 7.40 11.52
N ASP A 136 -10.07 6.45 12.45
CA ASP A 136 -10.41 5.06 12.15
C ASP A 136 -11.92 4.89 11.86
N HIS A 137 -12.33 3.64 11.61
CA HIS A 137 -13.73 3.31 11.36
C HIS A 137 -14.66 3.73 12.51
N ALA A 138 -14.25 3.53 13.77
CA ALA A 138 -15.08 3.85 14.93
C ALA A 138 -15.33 5.36 15.06
N GLY A 139 -14.30 6.19 14.84
CA GLY A 139 -14.47 7.63 14.85
C GLY A 139 -15.23 8.15 13.63
N LEU A 140 -15.14 7.50 12.46
CA LEU A 140 -16.01 7.83 11.32
C LEU A 140 -17.49 7.60 11.67
N ILE A 141 -17.83 6.45 12.25
CA ILE A 141 -19.22 6.16 12.65
C ILE A 141 -19.74 7.21 13.64
N ARG A 142 -18.91 7.64 14.60
CA ARG A 142 -19.27 8.72 15.53
C ARG A 142 -19.50 10.04 14.79
N ALA A 143 -18.58 10.45 13.93
CA ALA A 143 -18.70 11.69 13.16
C ALA A 143 -19.96 11.70 12.27
N LEU A 144 -20.30 10.57 11.64
CA LEU A 144 -21.52 10.44 10.85
C LEU A 144 -22.78 10.50 11.73
N ALA A 145 -22.76 9.86 12.90
CA ALA A 145 -23.88 9.90 13.84
C ALA A 145 -24.10 11.30 14.43
N ASP A 146 -23.02 12.02 14.76
CA ASP A 146 -23.08 13.40 15.24
C ASP A 146 -23.62 14.37 14.15
N HIS A 147 -23.43 14.00 12.88
CA HIS A 147 -24.04 14.69 11.74
C HIS A 147 -25.51 14.31 11.50
N GLY A 148 -26.05 13.35 12.26
CA GLY A 148 -27.44 12.90 12.15
C GLY A 148 -27.70 11.86 11.05
N LEU A 149 -26.66 11.20 10.54
CA LEU A 149 -26.77 10.09 9.59
C LEU A 149 -26.86 8.75 10.33
N VAL A 150 -27.77 7.89 9.89
CA VAL A 150 -28.10 6.64 10.57
C VAL A 150 -27.55 5.43 9.80
N ALA A 151 -26.72 4.62 10.45
CA ALA A 151 -26.21 3.38 9.87
C ALA A 151 -27.35 2.39 9.55
N GLY A 152 -27.25 1.69 8.43
CA GLY A 152 -28.28 0.77 7.92
C GLY A 152 -29.47 1.46 7.24
N LYS A 153 -29.59 2.78 7.36
CA LYS A 153 -30.61 3.59 6.67
C LYS A 153 -29.97 4.52 5.65
N ASP A 154 -29.12 5.42 6.12
CA ASP A 154 -28.48 6.43 5.28
C ASP A 154 -27.18 5.88 4.65
N TYR A 155 -26.54 4.91 5.28
CA TYR A 155 -25.34 4.26 4.76
C TYR A 155 -25.12 2.86 5.34
N TYR A 156 -24.36 2.05 4.61
CA TYR A 156 -23.75 0.82 5.09
C TYR A 156 -22.26 0.89 4.81
N LEU A 157 -21.42 0.83 5.85
CA LEU A 157 -19.97 0.78 5.72
C LEU A 157 -19.52 -0.64 6.04
N GLN A 158 -18.74 -1.25 5.15
CA GLN A 158 -18.18 -2.55 5.43
C GLN A 158 -16.85 -2.39 6.18
N LEU A 159 -16.78 -3.01 7.36
CA LEU A 159 -15.56 -3.02 8.16
C LEU A 159 -14.47 -3.81 7.44
N THR A 160 -13.38 -3.13 7.12
CA THR A 160 -12.21 -3.73 6.48
C THR A 160 -10.99 -3.35 7.30
N GLY A 161 -10.69 -4.25 8.24
CA GLY A 161 -9.63 -4.06 9.21
C GLY A 161 -8.29 -4.64 8.76
N PRO A 162 -7.26 -4.47 9.60
CA PRO A 162 -5.96 -5.10 9.39
C PRO A 162 -6.08 -6.61 9.14
N GLY A 163 -5.34 -7.13 8.17
CA GLY A 163 -5.35 -8.54 7.79
C GLY A 163 -6.32 -8.92 6.67
N PHE A 164 -7.21 -8.02 6.24
CA PHE A 164 -8.14 -8.31 5.15
C PHE A 164 -7.40 -8.48 3.80
N PRO A 165 -7.62 -9.57 3.05
CA PRO A 165 -6.98 -9.77 1.74
C PRO A 165 -7.72 -9.01 0.63
N LEU A 166 -7.07 -8.02 0.03
CA LEU A 166 -7.54 -7.28 -1.13
C LEU A 166 -7.03 -7.94 -2.43
N GLY A 167 -7.90 -8.71 -3.07
CA GLY A 167 -7.65 -9.37 -4.36
C GLY A 167 -8.37 -8.72 -5.54
N ALA A 168 -8.39 -9.43 -6.66
CA ALA A 168 -9.07 -9.02 -7.89
C ALA A 168 -10.60 -8.89 -7.75
N GLY A 169 -11.22 -9.68 -6.86
CA GLY A 169 -12.65 -9.58 -6.56
C GLY A 169 -13.05 -8.30 -5.83
N GLY A 170 -12.08 -7.49 -5.41
CA GLY A 170 -12.31 -6.27 -4.67
C GLY A 170 -12.91 -6.47 -3.29
N MET A 171 -13.35 -5.37 -2.73
CA MET A 171 -13.81 -5.24 -1.37
C MET A 171 -14.79 -4.08 -1.35
N ARG A 172 -16.05 -4.33 -1.00
CA ARG A 172 -17.01 -3.25 -0.82
C ARG A 172 -16.53 -2.35 0.30
N ALA A 173 -16.39 -1.05 0.02
CA ALA A 173 -16.10 -0.05 1.03
C ALA A 173 -17.37 0.41 1.73
N GLY A 174 -18.46 0.54 0.97
CA GLY A 174 -19.77 0.84 1.51
C GLY A 174 -20.80 1.10 0.44
N THR A 175 -22.03 1.31 0.89
CA THR A 175 -23.16 1.77 0.08
C THR A 175 -23.80 2.97 0.77
N TYR A 176 -24.05 4.03 0.01
CA TYR A 176 -24.45 5.33 0.56
C TYR A 176 -25.78 5.79 -0.05
N GLY A 177 -26.76 6.06 0.81
CA GLY A 177 -28.09 6.46 0.39
C GLY A 177 -28.13 7.88 -0.16
N ARG A 178 -29.28 8.27 -0.72
CA ARG A 178 -29.49 9.61 -1.27
C ARG A 178 -29.18 10.73 -0.27
N ARG A 179 -29.70 10.60 0.96
CA ARG A 179 -29.46 11.58 2.03
C ARG A 179 -27.97 11.75 2.33
N PHE A 180 -27.23 10.64 2.41
CA PHE A 180 -25.78 10.66 2.60
C PHE A 180 -25.08 11.42 1.47
N VAL A 181 -25.40 11.10 0.21
CA VAL A 181 -24.81 11.77 -0.96
C VAL A 181 -25.17 13.25 -1.01
N ASP A 182 -26.34 13.64 -0.52
CA ASP A 182 -26.82 15.01 -0.49
C ASP A 182 -26.20 15.84 0.64
N GLU A 183 -25.86 15.23 1.78
CA GLU A 183 -25.28 15.91 2.97
C GLU A 183 -23.75 15.90 2.98
N ILE A 184 -23.10 15.08 2.16
CA ILE A 184 -21.65 14.86 2.20
C ILE A 184 -21.02 15.23 0.86
N ASP A 185 -20.01 16.10 0.91
CA ASP A 185 -19.27 16.48 -0.29
C ASP A 185 -18.17 15.47 -0.60
N GLN A 186 -17.43 15.00 0.41
CA GLN A 186 -16.41 13.95 0.23
C GLN A 186 -16.38 13.00 1.41
N LEU A 187 -16.17 11.72 1.11
CA LEU A 187 -15.80 10.72 2.10
C LEU A 187 -14.48 10.10 1.63
N ARG A 188 -13.38 10.56 2.22
CA ARG A 188 -12.05 10.13 1.82
C ARG A 188 -11.65 8.89 2.59
N LEU A 189 -11.19 7.86 1.89
CA LEU A 189 -10.58 6.66 2.45
C LEU A 189 -9.08 6.67 2.15
N ARG A 190 -8.25 6.64 3.19
CA ARG A 190 -6.82 6.34 3.11
C ARG A 190 -6.65 4.86 3.43
N LEU A 191 -6.30 4.11 2.40
CA LEU A 191 -6.06 2.67 2.51
C LEU A 191 -4.57 2.40 2.42
N ARG A 192 -4.01 1.74 3.44
CA ARG A 192 -2.66 1.19 3.42
C ARG A 192 -2.72 -0.32 3.31
N VAL A 193 -1.94 -0.88 2.40
CA VAL A 193 -1.83 -2.33 2.17
C VAL A 193 -0.37 -2.76 2.13
N THR A 194 -0.11 -3.99 2.53
CA THR A 194 1.18 -4.67 2.37
C THR A 194 1.08 -5.68 1.21
N ASP A 195 2.06 -5.67 0.31
CA ASP A 195 2.12 -6.61 -0.80
C ASP A 195 2.82 -7.95 -0.43
N ALA A 196 2.86 -8.88 -1.37
CA ALA A 196 3.47 -10.20 -1.15
C ALA A 196 4.98 -10.16 -0.86
N VAL A 197 5.69 -9.05 -1.15
CA VAL A 197 7.12 -8.88 -0.82
C VAL A 197 7.34 -8.06 0.47
N GLY A 198 6.26 -7.71 1.15
CA GLY A 198 6.24 -6.96 2.40
C GLY A 198 6.46 -5.45 2.22
N ASP A 199 6.30 -4.90 1.02
CA ASP A 199 6.33 -3.46 0.81
C ASP A 199 4.93 -2.86 1.10
N SER A 200 4.88 -1.72 1.79
CA SER A 200 3.63 -1.02 2.11
C SER A 200 3.31 0.04 1.07
N HIS A 201 2.06 0.06 0.61
CA HIS A 201 1.51 1.01 -0.36
C HIS A 201 0.29 1.70 0.23
N GLU A 202 0.08 2.96 -0.12
CA GLU A 202 -1.05 3.76 0.35
C GLU A 202 -1.71 4.50 -0.81
N ARG A 203 -3.04 4.60 -0.75
CA ARG A 203 -3.83 5.41 -1.67
C ARG A 203 -4.94 6.12 -0.89
N VAL A 204 -5.16 7.39 -1.22
CA VAL A 204 -6.34 8.13 -0.79
C VAL A 204 -7.37 8.13 -1.92
N MET A 205 -8.61 7.80 -1.62
CA MET A 205 -9.72 7.73 -2.58
C MET A 205 -10.90 8.51 -2.02
N ASP A 206 -11.65 9.19 -2.87
CA ASP A 206 -12.93 9.80 -2.48
C ASP A 206 -14.07 8.89 -2.91
N LEU A 207 -14.76 8.35 -1.92
CA LEU A 207 -15.85 7.39 -2.11
C LEU A 207 -17.10 8.08 -2.67
N MET A 208 -17.22 9.42 -2.60
CA MET A 208 -18.36 10.16 -3.16
C MET A 208 -18.14 10.60 -4.60
N ARG A 209 -16.95 10.37 -5.16
CA ARG A 209 -16.61 10.82 -6.52
C ARG A 209 -17.55 10.18 -7.55
N GLY A 210 -18.30 11.01 -8.27
CA GLY A 210 -19.25 10.55 -9.31
C GLY A 210 -20.68 10.36 -8.81
N ALA A 211 -20.91 10.23 -7.50
CA ALA A 211 -22.21 9.88 -6.93
C ALA A 211 -23.34 10.81 -7.38
N ARG A 212 -23.08 12.12 -7.46
CA ARG A 212 -24.07 13.13 -7.85
C ARG A 212 -24.29 13.22 -9.36
N ASN A 213 -23.26 12.94 -10.15
CA ASN A 213 -23.32 13.06 -11.61
C ASN A 213 -24.03 11.85 -12.25
N GLU A 214 -23.95 10.69 -11.60
CA GLU A 214 -24.50 9.42 -12.11
C GLU A 214 -25.85 9.07 -11.46
N ARG A 215 -26.49 10.04 -10.80
CA ARG A 215 -27.70 9.80 -10.02
C ARG A 215 -28.85 9.31 -10.92
N PRO A 216 -29.56 8.24 -10.57
CA PRO A 216 -30.72 7.80 -11.33
C PRO A 216 -31.80 8.88 -11.31
N GLY A 217 -32.17 9.37 -12.49
CA GLY A 217 -33.23 10.37 -12.68
C GLY A 217 -32.80 11.84 -12.53
N SER A 218 -31.50 12.14 -12.55
CA SER A 218 -30.99 13.51 -12.73
C SER A 218 -30.90 13.92 -14.20
#